data_AF-A0A809QMD9-F1
#
_entry.id   AF-A0A809QMD9-F1
#
_cell.length_a   1.000
_cell.length_b   1.000
_cell.length_c   1.000
_cell.angle_alpha   90.00
_cell.angle_beta   90.00
_cell.angle_gamma   90.00
#
_symmetry.space_group_name_H-M   'P 1'
#
loop_
_entity.id
_entity.type
_entity.pdbx_description
1 polymer ?
#
loop_
_entity_poly.entity_id
_entity_poly.type
_entity_poly.pdbx_seq_one_letter_code
_entity_poly.pdbx_strand_id
1 'polypeptide(L)'
;MSLQPKLYTAFCQHGRAASLHALVVLSLILGLSACSTTTMPAPPAQAGAGMEGGVDTVLTEYRSNQVEVTLVRQQYVWRLPDANQHLAQFAHHIQVDGTVPARLQEFVVTYSKAQHLPRNTPADSASMSASLLDQVQISRNGRFMVSESISPVFTGEQSYRRLEAASLKVGNDTYVLTVANGFLHRPMWLAIFAADGNPVYRIGLPHGHWQLTEHADGISIVDTSGSGRRLLIRPEH
;
A
#
# COMPACT_ATOMS: atom_id res chain seq x y z
N MET A 1 3.16 62.96 -26.41
CA MET A 1 1.69 62.90 -26.38
C MET A 1 1.27 61.72 -25.53
N SER A 2 0.71 62.03 -24.36
CA SER A 2 0.08 61.13 -23.41
C SER A 2 -1.42 61.16 -23.66
N LEU A 3 -2.13 60.04 -23.45
CA LEU A 3 -3.44 59.97 -22.78
C LEU A 3 -3.86 58.50 -22.63
N GLN A 4 -4.32 58.16 -21.42
CA GLN A 4 -4.81 56.86 -20.97
C GLN A 4 -6.15 56.45 -21.62
N PRO A 5 -6.60 55.22 -21.34
CA PRO A 5 -7.92 55.10 -20.70
C PRO A 5 -7.90 54.29 -19.39
N LYS A 6 -8.69 54.79 -18.43
CA LYS A 6 -9.16 54.13 -17.22
C LYS A 6 -10.15 53.02 -17.57
N LEU A 7 -10.16 51.89 -16.84
CA LEU A 7 -11.42 51.24 -16.46
C LEU A 7 -11.27 50.26 -15.26
N TYR A 8 -11.90 50.67 -14.14
CA TYR A 8 -12.70 49.97 -13.11
C TYR A 8 -12.15 48.78 -12.29
N THR A 9 -12.03 49.07 -11.00
CA THR A 9 -12.19 48.19 -9.84
C THR A 9 -13.65 47.70 -9.69
N ALA A 10 -13.83 46.41 -9.40
CA ALA A 10 -14.79 45.87 -8.41
C ALA A 10 -14.67 44.33 -8.40
N PHE A 11 -14.52 43.70 -7.23
CA PHE A 11 -15.59 42.89 -6.62
C PHE A 11 -15.15 42.26 -5.28
N CYS A 12 -15.95 42.59 -4.26
CA CYS A 12 -16.35 41.83 -3.07
C CYS A 12 -15.33 41.32 -2.04
N GLN A 13 -15.15 42.16 -1.01
CA GLN A 13 -15.20 41.76 0.40
C GLN A 13 -16.43 40.88 0.69
N HIS A 14 -16.22 39.71 1.28
CA HIS A 14 -17.09 39.02 2.26
C HIS A 14 -16.09 38.40 3.27
N GLY A 15 -16.10 38.62 4.58
CA GLY A 15 -17.22 38.85 5.48
C GLY A 15 -17.58 37.53 6.17
N ARG A 16 -17.04 37.31 7.38
CA ARG A 16 -17.35 36.32 8.45
C ARG A 16 -16.05 35.66 8.97
N ALA A 17 -15.74 35.57 10.26
CA ALA A 17 -16.54 35.74 11.47
C ALA A 17 -15.66 36.24 12.64
N ALA A 18 -16.22 37.15 13.42
CA ALA A 18 -15.75 37.54 14.75
C ALA A 18 -16.60 36.83 15.82
N SER A 19 -16.16 36.92 17.09
CA SER A 19 -16.74 36.41 18.37
C SER A 19 -16.52 34.91 18.63
N LEU A 20 -15.73 34.42 19.61
CA LEU A 20 -15.34 34.83 20.98
C LEU A 20 -16.49 34.77 22.02
N HIS A 21 -16.34 33.81 22.96
CA HIS A 21 -16.97 33.61 24.28
C HIS A 21 -18.22 32.70 24.42
N ALA A 22 -18.07 31.60 25.17
CA ALA A 22 -18.93 31.27 26.33
C ALA A 22 -18.26 30.22 27.25
N LEU A 23 -18.39 30.44 28.55
CA LEU A 23 -17.73 29.78 29.70
C LEU A 23 -18.59 28.63 30.29
N VAL A 24 -17.89 27.60 30.82
CA VAL A 24 -18.04 26.89 32.14
C VAL A 24 -19.42 26.63 32.75
N VAL A 25 -19.72 25.35 33.04
CA VAL A 25 -20.37 24.79 34.28
C VAL A 25 -20.00 23.27 34.32
N LEU A 26 -19.00 22.75 35.05
CA LEU A 26 -18.86 22.40 36.47
C LEU A 26 -20.10 21.79 37.18
N SER A 27 -20.10 20.46 37.36
CA SER A 27 -20.55 19.83 38.63
C SER A 27 -20.03 18.39 38.77
N LEU A 28 -19.41 18.18 39.92
CA LEU A 28 -18.73 17.00 40.42
C LEU A 28 -19.34 16.77 41.79
N ILE A 29 -20.08 15.68 42.02
CA ILE A 29 -20.38 15.19 43.37
C ILE A 29 -20.38 13.66 43.40
N LEU A 30 -19.61 13.17 44.37
CA LEU A 30 -19.29 11.81 44.78
C LEU A 30 -20.47 11.06 45.42
N GLY A 31 -20.35 9.72 45.49
CA GLY A 31 -21.21 8.91 46.37
C GLY A 31 -20.93 7.40 46.33
N LEU A 32 -19.86 6.96 47.00
CA LEU A 32 -19.58 5.57 47.40
C LEU A 32 -20.77 5.00 48.22
N SER A 33 -21.15 3.71 48.19
CA SER A 33 -20.46 2.60 48.86
C SER A 33 -21.37 1.35 48.93
N ALA A 34 -20.76 0.14 48.91
CA ALA A 34 -21.10 -1.11 49.64
C ALA A 34 -20.61 -2.32 48.81
N CYS A 35 -19.45 -2.90 49.10
CA CYS A 35 -19.18 -3.98 50.06
C CYS A 35 -19.59 -5.40 49.58
N SER A 36 -18.59 -6.05 49.00
CA SER A 36 -18.18 -7.47 48.99
C SER A 36 -19.10 -8.56 49.55
N THR A 37 -19.30 -9.61 48.74
CA THR A 37 -19.19 -11.00 49.20
C THR A 37 -18.66 -11.91 48.08
N THR A 38 -17.71 -12.76 48.49
CA THR A 38 -16.95 -13.73 47.71
C THR A 38 -17.77 -14.99 47.44
N THR A 39 -17.93 -15.38 46.18
CA THR A 39 -18.08 -16.81 45.81
C THR A 39 -17.70 -17.00 44.35
N MET A 40 -16.63 -17.76 44.09
CA MET A 40 -16.38 -18.35 42.78
C MET A 40 -17.36 -19.52 42.56
N PRO A 41 -17.93 -19.64 41.36
CA PRO A 41 -18.13 -20.94 40.74
C PRO A 41 -17.36 -21.02 39.42
N ALA A 42 -16.86 -22.22 39.12
CA ALA A 42 -16.08 -22.56 37.94
C ALA A 42 -16.74 -22.12 36.61
N PRO A 43 -15.94 -21.80 35.58
CA PRO A 43 -16.46 -21.36 34.29
C PRO A 43 -17.20 -22.50 33.57
N PRO A 44 -18.40 -22.25 32.98
CA PRO A 44 -18.99 -23.18 32.04
C PRO A 44 -18.17 -23.17 30.75
N ALA A 45 -17.74 -24.35 30.32
CA ALA A 45 -17.30 -24.57 28.96
C ALA A 45 -18.51 -24.48 28.01
N GLN A 46 -18.50 -23.52 27.09
CA GLN A 46 -18.71 -23.72 25.64
C GLN A 46 -19.10 -22.42 24.93
N ALA A 47 -18.47 -22.27 23.76
CA ALA A 47 -18.96 -21.64 22.55
C ALA A 47 -19.26 -20.12 22.54
N GLY A 48 -18.38 -19.39 21.83
CA GLY A 48 -18.84 -18.42 20.85
C GLY A 48 -18.30 -17.02 20.98
N ALA A 49 -17.82 -16.52 19.84
CA ALA A 49 -17.75 -15.11 19.44
C ALA A 49 -16.74 -14.22 20.18
N GLY A 50 -15.63 -13.99 19.48
CA GLY A 50 -14.67 -12.95 19.84
C GLY A 50 -13.27 -13.22 19.30
N MET A 51 -13.15 -13.73 18.06
CA MET A 51 -11.91 -13.50 17.32
C MET A 51 -11.84 -11.99 17.05
N GLU A 52 -11.33 -11.23 18.01
CA GLU A 52 -10.45 -10.12 17.71
C GLU A 52 -9.21 -10.73 17.02
N GLY A 53 -9.41 -11.15 15.77
CA GLY A 53 -8.32 -11.33 14.82
C GLY A 53 -7.80 -9.94 14.50
N GLY A 54 -7.13 -9.33 15.48
CA GLY A 54 -6.07 -8.39 15.18
C GLY A 54 -5.11 -9.16 14.28
N VAL A 55 -5.29 -8.98 12.97
CA VAL A 55 -4.30 -9.42 12.02
C VAL A 55 -3.12 -8.51 12.29
N ASP A 56 -2.28 -8.90 13.26
CA ASP A 56 -0.86 -8.59 13.27
C ASP A 56 -0.34 -9.12 11.93
N THR A 57 -0.57 -8.31 10.89
CA THR A 57 -0.10 -8.55 9.54
C THR A 57 1.35 -8.13 9.61
N VAL A 58 2.16 -8.99 10.23
CA VAL A 58 3.60 -8.87 10.25
C VAL A 58 3.99 -8.65 8.79
N LEU A 59 4.72 -7.56 8.56
CA LEU A 59 5.40 -7.24 7.31
C LEU A 59 6.36 -8.39 6.99
N THR A 60 5.83 -9.52 6.53
CA THR A 60 6.57 -10.76 6.49
C THR A 60 7.33 -10.78 5.18
N GLU A 61 8.64 -10.69 5.29
CA GLU A 61 9.54 -10.82 4.16
C GLU A 61 9.53 -12.27 3.67
N TYR A 62 9.34 -12.45 2.38
CA TYR A 62 9.60 -13.70 1.68
C TYR A 62 10.80 -13.50 0.76
N ARG A 63 11.69 -14.48 0.74
CA ARG A 63 12.92 -14.48 -0.04
C ARG A 63 13.23 -15.88 -0.53
N SER A 64 13.37 -16.06 -1.84
CA SER A 64 13.85 -17.32 -2.42
C SER A 64 15.36 -17.48 -2.27
N ASN A 65 15.88 -18.68 -2.56
CA ASN A 65 17.33 -18.95 -2.62
C ASN A 65 18.05 -18.19 -3.75
N GLN A 66 17.32 -17.66 -4.73
CA GLN A 66 17.89 -16.85 -5.82
C GLN A 66 18.32 -15.45 -5.34
N VAL A 67 17.80 -14.97 -4.21
CA VAL A 67 18.06 -13.60 -3.77
C VAL A 67 19.13 -13.60 -2.71
N GLU A 68 20.11 -12.71 -2.87
CA GLU A 68 21.05 -12.29 -1.85
C GLU A 68 20.68 -10.89 -1.36
N VAL A 69 20.62 -10.69 -0.04
CA VAL A 69 20.28 -9.39 0.56
C VAL A 69 21.48 -8.85 1.29
N THR A 70 21.90 -7.63 0.92
CA THR A 70 22.97 -6.90 1.59
C THR A 70 22.46 -5.55 2.09
N LEU A 71 22.96 -5.10 3.24
CA LEU A 71 22.62 -3.78 3.75
C LEU A 71 23.35 -2.71 2.93
N VAL A 72 22.65 -1.62 2.65
CA VAL A 72 23.23 -0.48 1.94
C VAL A 72 22.93 0.82 2.64
N ARG A 73 23.86 1.75 2.50
CA ARG A 73 23.69 3.14 2.92
C ARG A 73 24.04 4.06 1.76
N GLN A 74 23.06 4.80 1.27
CA GLN A 74 23.26 5.80 0.23
C GLN A 74 23.49 7.16 0.87
N GLN A 75 24.58 7.82 0.49
CA GLN A 75 24.92 9.16 1.00
C GLN A 75 24.00 10.25 0.44
N TYR A 76 23.38 10.00 -0.72
CA TYR A 76 22.49 10.93 -1.40
C TYR A 76 21.24 10.19 -1.88
N VAL A 77 20.11 10.44 -1.22
CA VAL A 77 18.79 10.09 -1.74
C VAL A 77 18.39 11.23 -2.67
N TRP A 78 18.69 11.08 -3.96
CA TRP A 78 18.25 12.04 -4.97
C TRP A 78 16.73 12.10 -4.93
N ARG A 79 16.18 13.29 -4.64
CA ARG A 79 14.75 13.65 -4.67
C ARG A 79 13.80 12.48 -4.47
N LEU A 80 13.17 12.41 -3.31
CA LEU A 80 11.99 11.56 -3.06
C LEU A 80 11.17 11.44 -4.35
N PRO A 81 11.03 10.22 -4.92
CA PRO A 81 10.12 10.05 -6.04
C PRO A 81 8.76 10.62 -5.61
N ASP A 82 8.00 11.18 -6.58
CA ASP A 82 6.58 11.42 -6.34
C ASP A 82 6.06 10.15 -5.65
N ALA A 83 5.41 10.31 -4.50
CA ALA A 83 5.08 9.19 -3.61
C ALA A 83 4.08 8.21 -4.22
N ASN A 84 3.75 8.40 -5.50
CA ASN A 84 2.91 7.55 -6.30
C ASN A 84 3.65 7.01 -7.55
N GLN A 85 4.97 7.22 -7.69
CA GLN A 85 5.76 6.87 -8.88
C GLN A 85 7.10 6.23 -8.48
N HIS A 86 7.05 5.11 -7.76
CA HIS A 86 8.23 4.44 -7.25
C HIS A 86 9.07 3.78 -8.34
N LEU A 87 8.43 3.36 -9.43
CA LEU A 87 9.07 2.63 -10.53
C LEU A 87 9.33 3.51 -11.75
N ALA A 88 9.06 4.82 -11.68
CA ALA A 88 9.18 5.71 -12.84
C ALA A 88 10.61 5.83 -13.40
N GLN A 89 11.64 5.52 -12.61
CA GLN A 89 13.03 5.52 -13.03
C GLN A 89 13.49 4.22 -13.70
N PHE A 90 12.66 3.17 -13.72
CA PHE A 90 12.96 1.93 -14.42
C PHE A 90 12.75 2.10 -15.92
N ALA A 91 13.60 1.44 -16.71
CA ALA A 91 13.59 1.57 -18.17
C ALA A 91 12.24 1.17 -18.80
N HIS A 92 11.59 0.16 -18.22
CA HIS A 92 10.28 -0.31 -18.64
C HIS A 92 9.36 -0.44 -17.44
N HIS A 93 8.48 0.54 -17.26
CA HIS A 93 7.49 0.53 -16.19
C HIS A 93 6.11 0.94 -16.71
N ILE A 94 5.09 0.54 -15.96
CA ILE A 94 3.68 0.84 -16.21
C ILE A 94 2.96 1.10 -14.88
N GLN A 95 1.83 1.79 -14.98
CA GLN A 95 0.84 1.89 -13.91
C GLN A 95 -0.38 1.06 -14.29
N VAL A 96 -0.98 0.40 -13.31
CA VAL A 96 -2.11 -0.52 -13.49
C VAL A 96 -3.28 -0.02 -12.63
N ASP A 97 -4.23 0.64 -13.28
CA ASP A 97 -5.35 1.31 -12.59
C ASP A 97 -6.47 0.36 -12.17
N GLY A 98 -6.41 -0.89 -12.65
CA GLY A 98 -7.29 -2.01 -12.29
C GLY A 98 -8.56 -2.18 -13.11
N THR A 99 -8.82 -1.26 -14.06
CA THR A 99 -9.96 -1.38 -14.99
C THR A 99 -9.63 -2.23 -16.21
N VAL A 100 -8.38 -2.17 -16.69
CA VAL A 100 -7.94 -2.82 -17.92
C VAL A 100 -6.59 -3.51 -17.66
N PRO A 101 -6.39 -4.74 -18.16
CA PRO A 101 -5.07 -5.37 -18.14
C PRO A 101 -4.05 -4.48 -18.86
N ALA A 102 -2.90 -4.25 -18.21
CA ALA A 102 -1.84 -3.40 -18.73
C ALA A 102 -0.67 -4.26 -19.23
N ARG A 103 -0.11 -3.90 -20.39
CA ARG A 103 0.97 -4.66 -21.03
C ARG A 103 2.34 -4.10 -20.63
N LEU A 104 3.20 -4.97 -20.13
CA LEU A 104 4.60 -4.70 -19.81
C LEU A 104 5.47 -5.65 -20.65
N GLN A 105 5.85 -5.20 -21.85
CA GLN A 105 6.56 -6.04 -22.83
C GLN A 105 5.82 -7.35 -23.13
N GLU A 106 6.39 -8.50 -22.75
CA GLU A 106 5.80 -9.84 -22.91
C GLU A 106 4.81 -10.22 -21.80
N PHE A 107 4.75 -9.43 -20.72
CA PHE A 107 3.84 -9.61 -19.60
C PHE A 107 2.55 -8.80 -19.77
N VAL A 108 1.47 -9.33 -19.23
CA VAL A 108 0.21 -8.62 -19.03
C VAL A 108 -0.14 -8.70 -17.55
N VAL A 109 -0.30 -7.54 -16.94
CA VAL A 109 -0.57 -7.35 -15.51
C VAL A 109 -2.00 -6.84 -15.33
N THR A 110 -2.77 -7.54 -14.51
CA THR A 110 -4.13 -7.15 -14.12
C THR A 110 -4.16 -6.88 -12.63
N TYR A 111 -4.83 -5.81 -12.21
CA TYR A 111 -4.99 -5.44 -10.81
C TYR A 111 -6.46 -5.38 -10.42
N SER A 112 -6.92 -6.33 -9.63
CA SER A 112 -8.31 -6.39 -9.17
C SER A 112 -8.42 -5.74 -7.80
N LYS A 113 -9.14 -4.62 -7.72
CA LYS A 113 -9.40 -3.90 -6.46
C LYS A 113 -10.56 -4.55 -5.71
N ALA A 114 -10.35 -4.92 -4.45
CA ALA A 114 -11.40 -5.43 -3.57
C ALA A 114 -12.52 -4.41 -3.39
N GLN A 115 -13.77 -4.86 -3.57
CA GLN A 115 -14.93 -4.05 -3.26
C GLN A 115 -15.16 -4.06 -1.74
N HIS A 116 -15.02 -2.92 -1.08
CA HIS A 116 -15.48 -2.75 0.29
C HIS A 116 -16.98 -2.51 0.25
N LEU A 117 -17.76 -3.55 0.57
CA LEU A 117 -19.19 -3.39 0.78
C LEU A 117 -19.40 -2.53 2.04
N PRO A 118 -20.28 -1.51 2.00
CA PRO A 118 -20.67 -0.79 3.19
C PRO A 118 -21.18 -1.77 4.24
N ARG A 119 -20.76 -1.62 5.49
CA ARG A 119 -21.03 -2.52 6.64
C ARG A 119 -22.52 -2.76 6.97
N ASN A 120 -23.44 -2.18 6.19
CA ASN A 120 -24.89 -2.17 6.43
C ASN A 120 -25.72 -2.91 5.37
N THR A 121 -25.12 -3.64 4.42
CA THR A 121 -25.92 -4.52 3.54
C THR A 121 -26.32 -5.80 4.28
N PRO A 122 -27.62 -6.11 4.45
CA PRO A 122 -28.04 -7.37 5.02
C PRO A 122 -27.53 -8.51 4.13
N ALA A 123 -26.98 -9.54 4.79
CA ALA A 123 -26.45 -10.73 4.16
C ALA A 123 -27.56 -11.64 3.62
N ASP A 124 -28.35 -11.15 2.66
CA ASP A 124 -29.42 -11.90 2.00
C ASP A 124 -29.19 -11.91 0.49
N SER A 125 -28.07 -12.48 0.04
CA SER A 125 -27.98 -13.17 -1.25
C SER A 125 -26.69 -13.99 -1.32
N ALA A 126 -26.81 -15.30 -1.40
CA ALA A 126 -25.71 -16.19 -1.72
C ALA A 126 -25.32 -16.03 -3.20
N SER A 127 -24.36 -15.17 -3.52
CA SER A 127 -23.50 -15.34 -4.70
C SER A 127 -22.26 -14.43 -4.61
N MET A 128 -21.07 -15.03 -4.75
CA MET A 128 -19.74 -14.41 -4.84
C MET A 128 -19.23 -13.80 -3.52
N SER A 129 -18.33 -14.50 -2.83
CA SER A 129 -17.57 -13.89 -1.75
C SER A 129 -16.73 -12.75 -2.32
N ALA A 130 -17.09 -11.49 -2.03
CA ALA A 130 -16.24 -10.36 -2.33
C ALA A 130 -14.92 -10.56 -1.55
N SER A 131 -13.82 -10.80 -2.28
CA SER A 131 -12.49 -10.79 -1.66
C SER A 131 -12.27 -9.42 -1.04
N LEU A 132 -11.95 -9.39 0.26
CA LEU A 132 -11.54 -8.17 0.95
C LEU A 132 -10.13 -7.72 0.54
N LEU A 133 -9.40 -8.58 -0.17
CA LEU A 133 -8.01 -8.37 -0.60
C LEU A 133 -7.96 -7.96 -2.06
N ASP A 134 -7.13 -6.97 -2.36
CA ASP A 134 -6.78 -6.70 -3.75
C ASP A 134 -5.97 -7.87 -4.31
N GLN A 135 -5.93 -8.01 -5.63
CA GLN A 135 -5.21 -9.09 -6.29
C GLN A 135 -4.43 -8.59 -7.50
N VAL A 136 -3.17 -8.97 -7.61
CA VAL A 136 -2.39 -8.82 -8.83
C VAL A 136 -2.35 -10.15 -9.56
N GLN A 137 -2.59 -10.13 -10.87
CA GLN A 137 -2.46 -11.28 -11.75
C GLN A 137 -1.47 -10.95 -12.85
N ILE A 138 -0.55 -11.87 -13.12
CA ILE A 138 0.46 -11.72 -14.17
C ILE A 138 0.33 -12.89 -15.13
N SER A 139 0.35 -12.59 -16.41
CA SER A 139 0.43 -13.56 -17.50
C SER A 139 1.55 -13.17 -18.45
N ARG A 140 2.08 -14.14 -19.19
CA ARG A 140 3.13 -13.94 -20.20
C ARG A 140 2.74 -14.66 -21.47
N ASN A 141 2.80 -13.96 -22.60
CA ASN A 141 2.44 -14.52 -23.91
C ASN A 141 1.08 -15.25 -23.92
N GLY A 142 0.09 -14.72 -23.19
CA GLY A 142 -1.26 -15.29 -23.07
C GLY A 142 -1.41 -16.44 -22.07
N ARG A 143 -0.33 -16.89 -21.42
CA ARG A 143 -0.36 -17.92 -20.36
C ARG A 143 -0.37 -17.26 -18.99
N PHE A 144 -1.35 -17.62 -18.16
CA PHE A 144 -1.37 -17.23 -16.75
C PHE A 144 -0.15 -17.79 -16.00
N MET A 145 0.48 -16.94 -15.17
CA MET A 145 1.67 -17.29 -14.40
C MET A 145 1.39 -17.29 -12.90
N VAL A 146 0.91 -16.17 -12.38
CA VAL A 146 0.77 -15.95 -10.94
C VAL A 146 -0.44 -15.08 -10.62
N SER A 147 -1.04 -15.37 -9.47
CA SER A 147 -2.05 -14.54 -8.82
C SER A 147 -1.68 -14.38 -7.37
N GLU A 148 -1.58 -13.13 -6.91
CA GLU A 148 -1.18 -12.80 -5.55
C GLU A 148 -2.14 -11.82 -4.91
N SER A 149 -2.57 -12.14 -3.69
CA SER A 149 -3.42 -11.28 -2.88
C SER A 149 -2.58 -10.28 -2.09
N ILE A 150 -3.02 -9.02 -2.09
CA ILE A 150 -2.35 -7.91 -1.40
C ILE A 150 -3.21 -7.51 -0.20
N SER A 151 -2.59 -7.49 0.99
CA SER A 151 -3.28 -7.10 2.21
C SER A 151 -3.79 -5.66 2.16
N PRO A 152 -4.99 -5.35 2.70
CA PRO A 152 -5.56 -4.00 2.67
C PRO A 152 -4.71 -2.98 3.44
N VAL A 153 -3.83 -3.45 4.34
CA VAL A 153 -2.87 -2.61 5.07
C VAL A 153 -1.93 -1.84 4.12
N PHE A 154 -1.65 -2.39 2.94
CA PHE A 154 -0.75 -1.79 1.94
C PHE A 154 -1.49 -0.95 0.90
N THR A 155 -2.74 -1.28 0.61
CA THR A 155 -3.49 -0.67 -0.50
C THR A 155 -4.41 0.46 -0.06
N GLY A 156 -4.79 0.49 1.23
CA GLY A 156 -5.57 1.58 1.81
C GLY A 156 -6.97 1.74 1.21
N GLU A 157 -7.48 2.97 1.25
CA GLU A 157 -8.82 3.31 0.74
C GLU A 157 -8.91 3.23 -0.79
N GLN A 158 -10.08 2.84 -1.30
CA GLN A 158 -10.29 2.50 -2.71
C GLN A 158 -9.87 3.58 -3.71
N SER A 159 -10.06 4.86 -3.39
CA SER A 159 -9.77 6.00 -4.28
C SER A 159 -8.28 6.20 -4.55
N TYR A 160 -7.40 5.61 -3.73
CA TYR A 160 -5.95 5.82 -3.80
C TYR A 160 -5.16 4.53 -4.07
N ARG A 161 -5.85 3.44 -4.40
CA ARG A 161 -5.22 2.15 -4.71
C ARG A 161 -4.50 2.21 -6.04
N ARG A 162 -3.17 2.07 -6.02
CA ARG A 162 -2.32 2.04 -7.21
C ARG A 162 -1.45 0.80 -7.21
N LEU A 163 -1.29 0.21 -8.38
CA LEU A 163 -0.27 -0.78 -8.66
C LEU A 163 0.67 -0.21 -9.74
N GLU A 164 1.97 -0.24 -9.48
CA GLU A 164 3.02 -0.03 -10.46
C GLU A 164 3.67 -1.38 -10.77
N ALA A 165 4.12 -1.56 -12.01
CA ALA A 165 4.91 -2.71 -12.39
C ALA A 165 6.08 -2.29 -13.28
N ALA A 166 7.22 -2.95 -13.14
CA ALA A 166 8.40 -2.76 -13.96
C ALA A 166 9.00 -4.10 -14.40
N SER A 167 9.60 -4.10 -15.58
CA SER A 167 10.37 -5.22 -16.10
C SER A 167 11.81 -5.05 -15.63
N LEU A 168 12.33 -6.02 -14.90
CA LEU A 168 13.68 -6.04 -14.38
C LEU A 168 14.46 -7.13 -15.10
N LYS A 169 15.52 -6.75 -15.83
CA LYS A 169 16.37 -7.71 -16.53
C LYS A 169 17.64 -7.98 -15.72
N VAL A 170 17.88 -9.24 -15.35
CA VAL A 170 19.09 -9.67 -14.64
C VAL A 170 19.77 -10.76 -15.45
N GLY A 171 20.93 -10.42 -16.04
CA GLY A 171 21.58 -11.27 -17.03
C GLY A 171 20.68 -11.51 -18.24
N ASN A 172 20.31 -12.77 -18.48
CA ASN A 172 19.40 -13.16 -19.57
C ASN A 172 17.95 -13.30 -19.11
N ASP A 173 17.69 -13.24 -17.81
CA ASP A 173 16.38 -13.50 -17.23
C ASP A 173 15.60 -12.20 -17.05
N THR A 174 14.28 -12.30 -17.22
CA THR A 174 13.35 -11.18 -17.04
C THR A 174 12.45 -11.45 -15.86
N TYR A 175 12.34 -10.47 -14.97
CA TYR A 175 11.51 -10.50 -13.78
C TYR A 175 10.47 -9.39 -13.84
N VAL A 176 9.34 -9.57 -13.15
CA VAL A 176 8.32 -8.54 -12.96
C VAL A 176 8.39 -8.04 -11.52
N LEU A 177 8.78 -6.78 -11.34
CA LEU A 177 8.72 -6.07 -10.07
C LEU A 177 7.37 -5.35 -9.98
N THR A 178 6.62 -5.60 -8.93
CA THR A 178 5.35 -4.93 -8.65
C THR A 178 5.40 -4.19 -7.33
N VAL A 179 4.81 -3.00 -7.31
CA VAL A 179 4.67 -2.17 -6.12
C VAL A 179 3.21 -1.77 -5.99
N ALA A 180 2.60 -2.06 -4.84
CA ALA A 180 1.28 -1.58 -4.51
C ALA A 180 1.39 -0.61 -3.34
N ASN A 181 0.81 0.57 -3.49
CA ASN A 181 0.70 1.54 -2.43
C ASN A 181 -0.72 2.11 -2.34
N GLY A 182 -1.07 2.54 -1.13
CA GLY A 182 -2.15 3.49 -0.90
C GLY A 182 -1.62 4.92 -0.89
N PHE A 183 -2.45 5.84 -0.41
CA PHE A 183 -2.10 7.25 -0.26
C PHE A 183 -0.78 7.48 0.51
N LEU A 184 -0.13 8.61 0.23
CA LEU A 184 1.11 9.11 0.85
C LEU A 184 1.33 8.67 2.33
N HIS A 185 2.56 8.22 2.63
CA HIS A 185 3.03 7.74 3.95
C HIS A 185 2.51 6.38 4.44
N ARG A 186 1.61 5.70 3.70
CA ARG A 186 1.15 4.36 4.08
C ARG A 186 2.19 3.28 3.79
N PRO A 187 2.12 2.12 4.48
CA PRO A 187 2.92 0.96 4.13
C PRO A 187 2.80 0.62 2.65
N MET A 188 3.88 0.12 2.06
CA MET A 188 3.96 -0.24 0.65
C MET A 188 4.22 -1.74 0.54
N TRP A 189 3.55 -2.41 -0.39
CA TRP A 189 3.84 -3.80 -0.72
C TRP A 189 4.72 -3.86 -1.96
N LEU A 190 5.73 -4.71 -1.93
CA LEU A 190 6.64 -4.95 -3.05
C LEU A 190 6.79 -6.45 -3.28
N ALA A 191 6.74 -6.88 -4.54
CA ALA A 191 7.07 -8.24 -4.93
C ALA A 191 7.84 -8.31 -6.24
N ILE A 192 8.66 -9.35 -6.39
CA ILE A 192 9.40 -9.67 -7.60
C ILE A 192 9.02 -11.10 -7.99
N PHE A 193 8.60 -11.28 -9.23
CA PHE A 193 8.24 -12.57 -9.82
C PHE A 193 9.21 -12.93 -10.93
N ALA A 194 9.64 -14.18 -10.97
CA ALA A 194 10.35 -14.74 -12.09
C ALA A 194 9.42 -14.95 -13.30
N ALA A 195 10.03 -15.20 -14.47
CA ALA A 195 9.34 -15.32 -15.75
C ALA A 195 8.44 -16.56 -15.87
N ASP A 196 8.50 -17.47 -14.90
CA ASP A 196 7.65 -18.66 -14.73
C ASP A 196 6.48 -18.43 -13.74
N GLY A 197 6.48 -17.30 -13.03
CA GLY A 197 5.47 -16.93 -12.03
C GLY A 197 5.89 -17.19 -10.59
N ASN A 198 7.03 -17.84 -10.37
CA ASN A 198 7.52 -18.10 -9.03
C ASN A 198 7.92 -16.78 -8.34
N PRO A 199 7.48 -16.55 -7.09
CA PRO A 199 7.94 -15.39 -6.35
C PRO A 199 9.41 -15.54 -6.00
N VAL A 200 10.16 -14.46 -6.21
CA VAL A 200 11.58 -14.36 -5.93
C VAL A 200 11.80 -13.60 -4.63
N TYR A 201 11.06 -12.50 -4.46
CA TYR A 201 11.12 -11.66 -3.28
C TYR A 201 9.77 -11.01 -3.01
N ARG A 202 9.37 -10.89 -1.74
CA ARG A 202 8.19 -10.12 -1.34
C ARG A 202 8.44 -9.45 -0.01
N ILE A 203 7.96 -8.22 0.16
CA ILE A 203 8.06 -7.53 1.43
C ILE A 203 6.97 -6.48 1.61
N GLY A 204 6.51 -6.34 2.85
CA GLY A 204 5.83 -5.15 3.31
C GLY A 204 6.84 -4.13 3.82
N LEU A 205 6.81 -2.93 3.26
CA LEU A 205 7.63 -1.81 3.67
C LEU A 205 6.80 -0.90 4.60
N PRO A 206 7.32 -0.51 5.77
CA PRO A 206 6.52 0.10 6.84
C PRO A 206 5.97 1.50 6.54
N HIS A 207 6.48 2.17 5.51
CA HIS A 207 6.03 3.49 5.07
C HIS A 207 6.15 3.60 3.56
N GLY A 208 5.57 4.65 2.96
CA GLY A 208 5.50 4.78 1.50
C GLY A 208 6.71 5.40 0.85
N HIS A 209 7.63 5.98 1.63
CA HIS A 209 8.76 6.74 1.08
C HIS A 209 9.99 5.87 0.84
N TRP A 210 9.99 5.14 -0.27
CA TRP A 210 11.12 4.31 -0.70
C TRP A 210 11.56 4.67 -2.13
N GLN A 211 12.87 4.76 -2.30
CA GLN A 211 13.51 4.84 -3.60
C GLN A 211 13.93 3.43 -4.04
N LEU A 212 13.51 3.04 -5.25
CA LEU A 212 13.80 1.74 -5.85
C LEU A 212 14.74 1.91 -7.04
N THR A 213 16.02 1.60 -6.89
CA THR A 213 17.00 1.78 -7.97
C THR A 213 17.23 0.46 -8.71
N GLU A 214 17.17 0.49 -10.04
CA GLU A 214 17.50 -0.63 -10.92
C GLU A 214 19.02 -0.74 -11.12
N HIS A 215 19.54 -1.97 -11.16
CA HIS A 215 20.93 -2.29 -11.46
C HIS A 215 20.99 -3.59 -12.27
N ALA A 216 22.13 -3.89 -12.88
CA ALA A 216 22.30 -5.06 -13.77
C ALA A 216 22.04 -6.42 -13.11
N ASP A 217 22.22 -6.51 -11.78
CA ASP A 217 22.11 -7.74 -10.99
C ASP A 217 20.99 -7.70 -9.94
N GLY A 218 20.07 -6.73 -10.02
CA GLY A 218 18.90 -6.65 -9.12
C GLY A 218 18.53 -5.21 -8.72
N ILE A 219 17.95 -5.00 -7.54
CA ILE A 219 17.44 -3.68 -7.11
C ILE A 219 17.95 -3.22 -5.74
N SER A 220 18.07 -1.90 -5.55
CA SER A 220 18.26 -1.31 -4.22
C SER A 220 16.94 -0.70 -3.76
N ILE A 221 16.60 -0.92 -2.49
CA ILE A 221 15.41 -0.39 -1.83
C ILE A 221 15.88 0.44 -0.64
N VAL A 222 15.75 1.78 -0.74
CA VAL A 222 16.33 2.72 0.23
C VAL A 222 15.27 3.69 0.72
N ASP A 223 15.22 3.93 2.02
CA ASP A 223 14.29 4.89 2.63
C ASP A 223 14.84 6.33 2.56
N THR A 224 14.07 7.28 3.11
CA THR A 224 14.47 8.69 3.18
C THR A 224 15.66 8.97 4.07
N SER A 225 16.02 8.05 4.98
CA SER A 225 17.23 8.17 5.79
C SER A 225 18.50 7.79 5.02
N GLY A 226 18.35 7.27 3.80
CA GLY A 226 19.44 6.71 3.01
C GLY A 226 19.82 5.30 3.45
N SER A 227 19.04 4.67 4.32
CA SER A 227 19.28 3.30 4.79
C SER A 227 18.39 2.33 4.02
N GLY A 228 18.91 1.15 3.71
CA GLY A 228 18.13 0.20 2.94
C GLY A 228 18.82 -1.12 2.71
N ARG A 229 18.32 -1.81 1.70
CA ARG A 229 18.81 -3.13 1.28
C ARG A 229 19.06 -3.16 -0.22
N ARG A 230 20.06 -3.93 -0.61
CA ARG A 230 20.36 -4.32 -1.99
C ARG A 230 19.96 -5.77 -2.16
N LEU A 231 19.06 -6.02 -3.10
CA LEU A 231 18.65 -7.34 -3.53
C LEU A 231 19.48 -7.69 -4.76
N LEU A 232 20.38 -8.66 -4.63
CA LEU A 232 21.08 -9.25 -5.76
C LEU A 232 20.32 -10.52 -6.16
N ILE A 233 19.91 -10.63 -7.42
CA ILE A 233 19.16 -11.77 -7.94
C ILE A 233 20.13 -12.65 -8.74
N ARG A 234 20.19 -13.92 -8.39
CA ARG A 234 20.99 -14.94 -9.07
C ARG A 234 20.06 -15.69 -10.04
N PRO A 235 20.30 -15.60 -11.36
CA PRO A 235 19.60 -16.40 -12.38
C PRO A 235 19.58 -17.89 -12.00
N GLU A 236 18.48 -18.59 -12.28
CA GLU A 236 18.49 -20.05 -12.20
C GLU A 236 19.29 -20.62 -13.37
N HIS A 237 20.18 -21.57 -13.06
CA HIS A 237 21.05 -22.23 -14.04
C HIS A 237 20.29 -23.23 -14.91
#